data_AF-A0A853C1Z5-F1
#
_entry.id   AF-A0A853C1Z5-F1
#
_cell.length_a   1.000
_cell.length_b   1.000
_cell.length_c   1.000
_cell.angle_alpha   90.00
_cell.angle_beta   90.00
_cell.angle_gamma   90.00
#
_symmetry.space_group_name_H-M   'P 1'
#
loop_
_entity.id
_entity.type
_entity.pdbx_description
1 polymer ?
#
loop_
_entity_poly.entity_id
_entity_poly.type
_entity_poly.pdbx_seq_one_letter_code
_entity_poly.pdbx_strand_id
1 'polypeptide(L)'
;MSLPLIGMPNGWEWIIILAIVILVFGAAKLPDLARATGQSLRIFKTETKGLRDDDKDKDDAPPAKPAGELNAADDGVAEGEIVEPRRETNN
;
A
#
# COMPACT_ATOMS: atom_id res chain seq x y z
N MET A 1 -5.76 -49.34 -9.57
CA MET A 1 -6.78 -48.27 -9.62
C MET A 1 -6.44 -47.26 -8.55
N SER A 2 -5.56 -46.32 -8.87
CA SER A 2 -5.22 -45.18 -8.01
C SER A 2 -6.09 -44.00 -8.45
N LEU A 3 -6.99 -43.55 -7.57
CA LEU A 3 -7.74 -42.32 -7.79
C LEU A 3 -6.76 -41.14 -7.63
N PRO A 4 -6.67 -40.21 -8.61
CA PRO A 4 -5.96 -38.96 -8.39
C PRO A 4 -6.74 -38.17 -7.34
N LEU A 5 -6.13 -38.02 -6.16
CA LEU A 5 -6.56 -37.13 -5.10
C LEU A 5 -6.52 -35.70 -5.66
N ILE A 6 -7.65 -35.27 -6.22
CA ILE A 6 -7.88 -33.90 -6.64
C ILE A 6 -7.66 -32.99 -5.42
N GLY A 7 -6.69 -32.10 -5.56
CA GLY A 7 -6.79 -30.73 -5.05
C GLY A 7 -6.61 -30.56 -3.55
N MET A 8 -5.43 -30.88 -3.03
CA MET A 8 -4.85 -29.90 -2.12
C MET A 8 -4.30 -28.78 -3.02
N PRO A 9 -4.78 -27.53 -2.92
CA PRO A 9 -4.17 -26.44 -3.67
C PRO A 9 -2.72 -26.37 -3.20
N ASN A 10 -1.81 -26.75 -4.08
CA ASN A 10 -0.40 -26.56 -3.82
C ASN A 10 -0.24 -25.03 -3.73
N GLY A 11 0.67 -24.46 -2.94
CA GLY A 11 0.71 -22.99 -2.78
C GLY A 11 0.77 -22.18 -4.10
N TRP A 12 1.07 -22.84 -5.23
CA TRP A 12 1.10 -22.28 -6.58
C TRP A 12 -0.23 -21.66 -7.05
N GLU A 13 -1.41 -22.18 -6.68
CA GLU A 13 -2.68 -21.54 -7.10
C GLU A 13 -2.82 -20.13 -6.53
N TRP A 14 -2.35 -19.89 -5.29
CA TRP A 14 -2.39 -18.57 -4.67
C TRP A 14 -1.51 -17.56 -5.41
N ILE A 15 -0.36 -17.99 -5.92
CA ILE A 15 0.52 -17.14 -6.73
C ILE A 15 -0.16 -16.76 -8.05
N ILE A 16 -0.85 -17.70 -8.69
CA ILE A 16 -1.58 -17.42 -9.94
C ILE A 16 -2.71 -16.43 -9.70
N ILE A 17 -3.48 -16.59 -8.62
CA ILE A 17 -4.55 -15.66 -8.26
C ILE A 17 -3.97 -14.26 -8.02
N LEU A 18 -2.87 -14.16 -7.26
CA LEU A 18 -2.20 -12.89 -7.00
C LEU A 18 -1.69 -12.24 -8.30
N ALA A 19 -1.13 -13.03 -9.22
CA ALA A 19 -0.68 -12.55 -10.51
C ALA A 19 -1.83 -11.98 -11.35
N ILE A 20 -3.00 -12.62 -11.35
CA ILE A 20 -4.20 -12.11 -12.05
C ILE A 20 -4.66 -10.79 -11.42
N VAL A 21 -4.68 -10.69 -10.09
CA VAL A 21 -5.04 -9.46 -9.38
C VAL A 21 -4.07 -8.32 -9.73
N ILE A 22 -2.76 -8.58 -9.74
CA ILE A 22 -1.75 -7.61 -10.17
C ILE A 22 -1.96 -7.19 -11.62
N LEU A 23 -2.36 -8.11 -12.51
CA LEU A 23 -2.60 -7.78 -13.92
C LEU A 23 -3.82 -6.86 -14.10
N VAL A 24 -4.90 -7.09 -13.36
CA VAL A 24 -6.13 -6.28 -13.44
C VAL A 24 -5.97 -4.92 -12.78
N PHE A 25 -5.39 -4.87 -11.58
CA PHE A 25 -5.27 -3.64 -10.80
C PHE A 25 -3.96 -2.87 -11.07
N GLY A 26 -2.93 -3.54 -11.56
CA GLY A 26 -1.58 -3.01 -11.72
C GLY A 26 -0.73 -3.14 -10.45
N ALA A 27 0.56 -3.40 -10.63
CA ALA A 27 1.52 -3.55 -9.52
C ALA A 27 1.67 -2.28 -8.66
N ALA A 28 1.42 -1.09 -9.24
CA ALA A 28 1.49 0.18 -8.54
C ALA A 28 0.26 0.48 -7.65
N LYS A 29 -0.93 -0.06 -7.98
CA LYS A 29 -2.18 0.29 -7.26
C LYS A 29 -2.43 -0.59 -6.03
N LEU A 30 -1.97 -1.84 -6.05
CA LEU A 30 -2.07 -2.72 -4.89
C LEU A 30 -1.36 -2.21 -3.63
N PRO A 31 -0.10 -1.73 -3.68
CA PRO A 31 0.56 -1.20 -2.50
C PRO A 31 -0.11 0.07 -1.97
N ASP A 32 -0.62 0.94 -2.84
CA ASP A 32 -1.35 2.15 -2.41
C ASP A 32 -2.68 1.81 -1.71
N LEU A 33 -3.45 0.88 -2.28
CA LEU A 33 -4.68 0.39 -1.64
C LEU A 33 -4.41 -0.30 -0.31
N ALA A 34 -3.33 -1.10 -0.24
CA ALA A 34 -2.90 -1.76 0.99
C ALA A 34 -2.45 -0.76 2.06
N ARG A 35 -1.72 0.30 1.68
CA ARG A 35 -1.32 1.37 2.60
C ARG A 35 -2.53 2.11 3.17
N ALA A 36 -3.46 2.52 2.32
CA ALA A 36 -4.68 3.23 2.73
C ALA A 36 -5.56 2.36 3.65
N THR A 37 -5.77 1.10 3.27
CA THR A 37 -6.56 0.13 4.06
C THR A 37 -5.86 -0.25 5.36
N GLY A 38 -4.54 -0.43 5.33
CA GLY A 38 -3.74 -0.72 6.52
C GLY A 38 -3.76 0.42 7.54
N GLN A 39 -3.79 1.67 7.07
CA GLN A 39 -3.88 2.83 7.94
C GLN A 39 -5.24 2.94 8.63
N SER A 40 -6.36 2.67 7.94
CA SER A 40 -7.68 2.63 8.56
C SER A 40 -7.82 1.47 9.55
N LEU A 41 -7.32 0.28 9.20
CA LEU A 41 -7.24 -0.88 10.10
C LEU A 41 -6.40 -0.61 11.34
N ARG A 42 -5.28 0.13 11.21
CA ARG A 42 -4.41 0.50 12.34
C ARG A 42 -5.13 1.42 13.31
N ILE A 43 -5.79 2.47 12.82
CA ILE A 43 -6.55 3.41 13.66
C ILE A 43 -7.67 2.66 14.37
N PHE A 44 -8.46 1.88 13.63
CA PHE A 44 -9.52 1.06 14.20
C PHE A 44 -9.01 0.08 15.26
N LYS A 45 -7.85 -0.56 15.03
CA LYS A 45 -7.24 -1.48 16.00
C LYS A 45 -6.74 -0.76 17.23
N THR A 46 -6.16 0.44 17.11
CA THR A 46 -5.71 1.24 18.25
C THR A 46 -6.89 1.73 19.09
N GLU A 47 -7.94 2.24 18.45
CA GLU A 47 -9.17 2.65 19.14
C GLU A 47 -9.84 1.45 19.82
N THR A 48 -10.07 0.36 19.07
CA THR A 48 -10.68 -0.87 19.62
C THR A 48 -9.83 -1.50 20.72
N LYS A 49 -8.50 -1.41 20.64
CA LYS A 49 -7.60 -1.86 21.72
C LYS A 49 -7.79 -1.00 22.96
N GLY A 50 -7.92 0.32 22.85
CA GLY A 50 -8.23 1.19 23.99
C GLY A 50 -9.55 0.83 24.69
N LEU A 51 -10.57 0.38 23.96
CA LEU A 51 -11.82 -0.14 24.54
C LEU A 51 -11.68 -1.53 25.19
N ARG A 52 -10.63 -2.29 24.86
CA ARG A 52 -10.43 -3.69 25.26
C ARG A 52 -9.30 -3.87 26.27
N ASP A 53 -8.41 -2.88 26.40
CA ASP A 53 -7.26 -2.81 27.32
C ASP A 53 -7.56 -2.09 28.64
N ASP A 54 -8.80 -1.63 28.89
CA ASP A 54 -9.20 -1.08 30.21
C ASP A 54 -9.12 -2.13 31.35
N ASP A 55 -8.64 -3.35 31.04
CA ASP A 55 -8.42 -4.46 31.98
C ASP A 55 -6.95 -4.94 32.06
N LYS A 56 -6.00 -4.46 31.23
CA LYS A 56 -4.57 -4.89 31.31
C LYS A 56 -3.60 -3.79 30.92
N ASP A 57 -2.83 -3.35 31.91
CA ASP A 57 -1.81 -2.29 31.86
C ASP A 57 -0.84 -2.34 30.67
N LYS A 58 -0.60 -1.12 30.15
CA LYS A 58 0.65 -0.53 29.66
C LYS A 58 1.82 -1.50 29.43
N ASP A 59 2.19 -1.70 28.16
CA ASP A 59 3.58 -1.94 27.76
C ASP A 59 3.86 -1.45 26.32
N ASP A 60 4.81 -0.52 26.25
CA ASP A 60 5.75 -0.18 25.18
C ASP A 60 5.30 0.09 23.74
N ALA A 61 5.33 1.37 23.38
CA ALA A 61 5.37 1.84 21.99
C ALA A 61 6.70 2.59 21.70
N PRO A 62 7.58 2.03 20.85
CA PRO A 62 8.55 2.84 20.11
C PRO A 62 7.88 3.53 18.90
N PRO A 63 8.31 4.74 18.51
CA PRO A 63 7.70 5.51 17.43
C PRO A 63 7.83 4.75 16.11
N ALA A 64 6.69 4.54 15.45
CA ALA A 64 6.66 3.96 14.11
C ALA A 64 7.36 4.92 13.14
N LYS A 65 8.56 4.53 12.69
CA LYS A 65 9.26 5.16 11.56
C LYS A 65 8.30 5.28 10.36
N PRO A 66 8.37 6.38 9.59
CA PRO A 66 7.55 6.53 8.38
C PRO A 66 7.92 5.41 7.39
N ALA A 67 7.03 4.43 7.23
CA ALA A 67 7.12 3.41 6.18
C ALA A 67 6.58 3.97 4.86
N GLY A 68 7.09 5.15 4.48
CA GLY A 68 6.65 5.94 3.35
C GLY A 68 7.84 6.59 2.65
N GLU A 69 8.87 5.81 2.33
CA GLU A 69 9.87 6.20 1.34
C GLU A 69 10.36 4.93 0.63
N LEU A 70 9.48 4.34 -0.18
CA LEU A 70 9.92 3.56 -1.34
C LEU A 70 9.50 4.42 -2.53
N ASN A 71 10.45 5.27 -2.93
CA ASN A 71 10.37 6.19 -4.04
C ASN A 71 9.65 5.54 -5.22
N ALA A 72 8.55 6.17 -5.62
CA ALA A 72 8.00 6.02 -6.94
C ALA A 72 9.09 6.49 -7.91
N ALA A 73 9.85 5.56 -8.46
CA ALA A 73 10.55 5.78 -9.70
C ALA A 73 9.48 6.21 -10.72
N ASP A 74 9.46 7.51 -10.98
CA ASP A 74 9.74 8.08 -12.30
C ASP A 74 9.30 7.20 -13.46
N ASP A 75 8.32 7.67 -14.23
CA ASP A 75 8.30 7.60 -15.70
C ASP A 75 6.94 8.07 -16.25
N GLY A 76 6.97 9.15 -17.05
CA GLY A 76 5.88 9.43 -18.01
C GLY A 76 5.43 10.88 -18.23
N VAL A 77 6.35 11.77 -18.58
CA VAL A 77 6.22 12.78 -19.66
C VAL A 77 4.85 13.44 -19.89
N ALA A 78 4.77 14.73 -19.55
CA ALA A 78 4.20 15.75 -20.43
C ALA A 78 5.00 17.05 -20.23
N GLU A 79 6.04 17.17 -21.04
CA GLU A 79 6.82 18.39 -21.22
C GLU A 79 5.88 19.53 -21.63
N GLY A 80 5.92 20.60 -20.85
CA GLY A 80 5.28 21.87 -21.13
C GLY A 80 6.21 23.00 -20.75
N GLU A 81 7.46 22.92 -21.20
CA GLU A 81 8.34 24.08 -21.25
C GLU A 81 7.79 25.02 -22.34
N ILE A 82 7.24 26.16 -21.91
CA ILE A 82 7.43 27.44 -22.62
C ILE A 82 7.50 28.59 -21.60
N VAL A 83 8.75 29.02 -21.39
CA VAL A 83 9.23 30.41 -21.37
C VAL A 83 8.85 31.34 -20.19
N GLU A 84 9.86 31.49 -19.33
CA GLU A 84 10.30 32.58 -18.43
C GLU A 84 9.39 33.74 -17.96
N PRO A 85 9.48 34.10 -16.65
CA PRO A 85 8.98 35.34 -16.08
C PRO A 85 10.03 36.47 -16.18
N ARG A 86 10.03 37.24 -17.26
CA ARG A 86 10.80 38.50 -17.32
C ARG A 86 9.98 39.66 -16.76
N ARG A 87 10.18 39.94 -15.47
CA ARG A 87 10.00 41.29 -14.91
C ARG A 87 10.79 42.26 -15.79
N GLU A 88 10.19 43.35 -16.27
CA GLU A 88 10.79 44.70 -16.34
C GLU A 88 9.98 45.70 -17.22
N THR A 89 9.88 46.91 -16.67
CA THR A 89 9.62 48.22 -17.31
C THR A 89 8.18 48.77 -17.46
N ASN A 90 8.01 49.96 -16.86
CA ASN A 90 7.33 51.14 -17.39
C ASN A 90 5.79 51.29 -17.20
N ASN A 91 5.35 52.14 -16.26
CA ASN A 91 5.22 53.60 -16.42
C ASN A 91 4.46 54.20 -15.23
#